data_AF-A0AAU9JEB7-F1
#
_entry.id   AF-A0AAU9JEB7-F1
#
_cell.length_a   1.000
_cell.length_b   1.000
_cell.length_c   1.000
_cell.angle_alpha   90.00
_cell.angle_beta   90.00
_cell.angle_gamma   90.00
#
_symmetry.space_group_name_H-M   'P 1'
#
loop_
_entity.id
_entity.type
_entity.pdbx_description
1 polymer ?
#
loop_
_entity_poly.entity_id
_entity_poly.type
_entity_poly.pdbx_seq_one_letter_code
_entity_poly.pdbx_strand_id
1 'polypeptide(L)'
;MIIFWWKSNILFRKSFLPTGNMISSIKNIQIQEIGGTPFFVIPMFTQPPSMSQAPPREFGKDYREEYKKLLGENEIQTAELQTLLADIDRLQKEIQGLERQQPAIKHVRSPVKAQRTRRLAKQIDRHYRCYLCPKSYGSEGSLNQHMKIKHFEFYQQREMSKDMGI
;
A
#
# COMPACT_ATOMS: atom_id res chain seq x y z
N MET A 1 -21.72 36.36 -2.78
CA MET A 1 -21.50 35.86 -1.41
C MET A 1 -22.60 34.85 -1.13
N ILE A 2 -22.33 33.55 -1.23
CA ILE A 2 -23.33 32.50 -1.01
C ILE A 2 -22.90 31.76 0.25
N ILE A 3 -23.71 31.87 1.31
CA ILE A 3 -23.45 31.24 2.61
C ILE A 3 -24.23 29.92 2.60
N PHE A 4 -23.52 28.79 2.52
CA PHE A 4 -24.13 27.49 2.78
C PHE A 4 -24.02 27.17 4.27
N TRP A 5 -25.19 26.97 4.89
CA TRP A 5 -25.34 26.58 6.28
C TRP A 5 -25.35 25.05 6.34
N TRP A 6 -24.28 24.43 6.84
CA TRP A 6 -24.27 22.98 7.09
C TRP A 6 -24.22 22.73 8.59
N LYS A 7 -25.34 22.24 9.15
CA LYS A 7 -25.49 21.88 10.55
C LYS A 7 -24.75 20.58 10.87
N SER A 8 -24.02 20.65 11.97
CA SER A 8 -23.16 19.65 12.63
C SER A 8 -23.70 18.22 12.73
N ASN A 9 -22.82 17.24 12.50
CA ASN A 9 -22.51 16.14 13.45
C ASN A 9 -21.42 15.22 12.87
N ILE A 10 -20.14 15.55 13.10
CA ILE A 10 -19.04 14.61 12.88
C ILE A 10 -18.37 14.37 14.22
N LEU A 11 -18.77 13.28 14.88
CA LEU A 11 -18.03 12.67 15.98
C LEU A 11 -16.70 12.16 15.40
N PHE A 12 -15.63 12.88 15.68
CA PHE A 12 -14.27 12.59 15.22
C PHE A 12 -13.72 11.35 15.96
N ARG A 13 -13.91 10.15 15.41
CA ARG A 13 -13.19 8.94 15.86
C ARG A 13 -11.73 9.06 15.39
N LYS A 14 -10.81 9.12 16.36
CA LYS A 14 -9.33 9.25 16.21
C LYS A 14 -8.60 8.06 15.54
N SER A 15 -9.27 7.21 14.77
CA SER A 15 -8.68 5.95 14.31
C SER A 15 -8.92 5.70 12.83
N PHE A 16 -8.36 6.56 11.98
CA PHE A 16 -8.14 6.23 10.57
C PHE A 16 -7.00 7.11 10.03
N LEU A 17 -5.76 6.67 10.26
CA LEU A 17 -4.63 7.14 9.46
C LEU A 17 -4.38 6.09 8.39
N PRO A 18 -4.55 6.40 7.09
CA PRO A 18 -4.14 5.49 6.04
C PRO A 18 -2.61 5.49 5.96
N THR A 19 -1.99 4.36 6.30
CA THR A 19 -0.58 4.11 6.01
C THR A 19 -0.42 3.86 4.52
N GLY A 20 0.24 4.79 3.81
CA GLY A 20 0.70 4.57 2.44
C GLY A 20 0.62 5.82 1.56
N ASN A 21 1.77 6.49 1.37
CA ASN A 21 2.17 7.35 0.24
C ASN A 21 1.21 8.42 -0.34
N MET A 22 0.15 8.83 0.37
CA MET A 22 -0.72 9.98 0.01
C MET A 22 -0.66 11.13 1.04
N ILE A 23 0.38 11.20 1.87
CA ILE A 23 0.51 12.22 2.95
C ILE A 23 1.77 13.08 2.77
N SER A 24 2.21 13.32 1.53
CA SER A 24 3.27 14.30 1.27
C SER A 24 2.73 15.72 1.06
N SER A 25 1.45 15.90 0.68
CA SER A 25 0.88 17.23 0.37
C SER A 25 0.04 17.90 1.46
N ILE A 26 -0.30 17.21 2.57
CA ILE A 26 -1.15 17.78 3.64
C ILE A 26 -0.29 18.25 4.83
N LYS A 27 0.70 19.12 4.58
CA LYS A 27 1.55 19.66 5.66
C LYS A 27 1.15 21.05 6.16
N ASN A 28 0.18 21.72 5.51
CA ASN A 28 -0.06 23.16 5.71
C ASN A 28 -1.52 23.54 6.06
N ILE A 29 -2.33 22.61 6.58
CA ILE A 29 -3.66 22.99 7.10
C ILE A 29 -3.46 23.60 8.49
N GLN A 30 -3.57 24.92 8.59
CA GLN A 30 -3.56 25.63 9.86
C GLN A 30 -4.99 25.80 10.38
N ILE A 31 -5.19 25.49 11.66
CA ILE A 31 -6.44 25.76 12.37
C ILE A 31 -6.27 27.13 13.02
N GLN A 32 -7.14 28.08 12.68
CA GLN A 32 -7.21 29.38 13.35
C GLN A 32 -8.52 29.49 14.12
N GLU A 33 -8.45 30.03 15.33
CA GLU A 33 -9.62 30.35 16.13
C GLU A 33 -10.02 31.81 15.89
N ILE A 34 -11.19 32.01 15.30
CA ILE A 34 -11.79 33.34 15.16
C ILE A 34 -13.05 33.34 16.02
N GLY A 35 -13.05 34.13 17.09
CA GLY A 35 -14.20 34.25 18.00
C GLY A 35 -14.58 32.96 18.73
N GLY A 36 -13.61 32.10 19.06
CA GLY A 36 -13.85 30.84 19.78
C GLY A 36 -14.38 29.69 18.92
N THR A 37 -14.45 29.87 17.60
CA THR A 37 -14.82 28.79 16.66
C THR A 37 -13.60 28.40 15.82
N PRO A 38 -13.20 27.11 15.78
CA PRO A 38 -12.07 26.69 14.97
C PRO A 38 -12.46 26.63 13.49
N PHE A 39 -11.69 27.34 12.65
CA PHE A 39 -11.82 27.30 11.19
C PHE A 39 -10.58 26.66 10.56
N PHE A 40 -10.80 25.87 9.52
CA PHE A 40 -9.72 25.38 8.67
C PHE A 40 -9.37 26.47 7.66
N VAL A 41 -8.14 26.99 7.74
CA VAL A 41 -7.62 27.90 6.72
C VAL A 41 -6.91 27.04 5.69
N ILE A 42 -7.55 26.85 4.53
CA ILE A 42 -6.88 26.28 3.37
C ILE A 42 -6.21 27.45 2.64
N PRO A 43 -4.87 27.55 2.63
CA PRO A 43 -4.19 28.60 1.88
C PRO A 43 -4.55 28.44 0.40
N MET A 44 -5.21 29.44 -0.19
CA MET A 44 -5.65 29.43 -1.60
C MET A 44 -4.50 29.42 -2.63
N PHE A 45 -3.25 29.24 -2.19
CA PHE A 45 -2.05 29.27 -3.02
C PHE A 45 -1.27 27.96 -3.10
N THR A 46 -1.82 26.83 -2.63
CA THR A 46 -1.35 25.54 -3.16
C THR A 46 -2.04 25.32 -4.49
N GLN A 47 -1.36 25.66 -5.59
CA GLN A 47 -1.80 25.23 -6.91
C GLN A 47 -2.07 23.72 -6.84
N PRO A 48 -3.28 23.24 -7.16
CA PRO A 48 -3.54 21.82 -7.20
C PRO A 48 -2.55 21.19 -8.20
N PRO A 49 -1.93 20.04 -7.88
CA PRO A 49 -1.04 19.36 -8.81
C PRO A 49 -1.82 19.07 -10.09
N SER A 50 -1.44 19.76 -11.17
CA SER A 50 -1.95 19.63 -12.54
C SER A 50 -3.45 19.32 -12.63
N MET A 51 -4.32 20.19 -12.12
CA MET A 51 -5.69 20.20 -12.63
C MET A 51 -5.62 20.57 -14.10
N SER A 52 -6.16 19.69 -14.96
CA SER A 52 -6.36 19.96 -16.38
C SER A 52 -6.96 21.36 -16.51
N GLN A 53 -6.23 22.29 -17.13
CA GLN A 53 -6.73 23.65 -17.30
C GLN A 53 -8.06 23.58 -18.02
N ALA A 54 -9.10 24.24 -17.49
CA ALA A 54 -10.37 24.32 -18.19
C ALA A 54 -10.09 24.88 -19.59
N PRO A 55 -10.56 24.20 -20.66
CA PRO A 55 -10.25 24.63 -22.02
C PRO A 55 -10.73 26.09 -22.23
N PRO A 56 -9.98 26.90 -23.00
CA PRO A 56 -10.37 28.28 -23.29
C PRO A 56 -11.81 28.34 -23.82
N ARG A 57 -12.60 29.29 -23.33
CA ARG A 57 -14.00 29.44 -23.74
C ARG A 57 -14.05 29.85 -25.22
N GLU A 58 -14.52 28.95 -26.07
CA GLU A 58 -14.65 29.22 -27.48
C GLU A 58 -15.96 29.95 -27.74
N PHE A 59 -15.87 31.21 -28.18
CA PHE A 59 -17.03 32.02 -28.51
C PHE A 59 -17.74 31.43 -29.74
N GLY A 60 -19.06 31.16 -29.62
CA GLY A 60 -19.89 30.67 -30.72
C GLY A 60 -20.07 29.15 -30.80
N LYS A 61 -19.41 28.35 -29.95
CA LYS A 61 -19.70 26.92 -29.83
C LYS A 61 -20.95 26.66 -29.00
N ASP A 62 -21.84 25.79 -29.49
CA ASP A 62 -22.97 25.27 -28.72
C ASP A 62 -22.52 24.06 -27.89
N TYR A 63 -22.40 24.26 -26.58
CA TYR A 63 -21.97 23.23 -25.62
C TYR A 63 -23.10 22.31 -25.16
N ARG A 64 -24.34 22.49 -25.66
CA ARG A 64 -25.51 21.72 -25.21
C ARG A 64 -25.33 20.22 -25.38
N GLU A 65 -24.85 19.78 -26.54
CA GLU A 65 -24.68 18.34 -26.81
C GLU A 65 -23.51 17.73 -26.04
N GLU A 66 -22.41 18.48 -25.90
CA GLU A 66 -21.26 18.06 -25.09
C GLU A 66 -21.62 17.94 -23.61
N TYR A 67 -22.44 18.87 -23.09
CA TYR A 67 -22.99 18.80 -21.73
C TYR A 67 -23.85 17.55 -21.53
N LYS A 68 -24.76 17.25 -22.46
CA LYS A 68 -25.61 16.04 -22.37
C LYS A 68 -24.76 14.77 -22.36
N LYS A 69 -23.74 14.70 -23.21
CA LYS A 69 -22.81 13.57 -23.26
C LYS A 69 -22.09 13.40 -21.92
N LEU A 70 -21.50 14.48 -21.40
CA LEU A 70 -20.78 14.45 -20.12
C LEU A 70 -21.70 14.08 -18.95
N LEU A 71 -22.95 14.55 -18.97
CA LEU A 71 -23.94 14.19 -17.96
C LEU A 71 -24.23 12.69 -17.99
N GLY A 72 -24.45 12.11 -19.17
CA GLY A 72 -24.65 10.66 -19.31
C GLY A 72 -23.42 9.85 -18.85
N GLU A 73 -22.21 10.31 -19.18
CA GLU A 73 -20.97 9.67 -18.70
C GLU A 73 -20.86 9.73 -17.17
N ASN A 74 -21.17 10.87 -16.56
CA ASN A 74 -21.16 11.01 -15.09
C ASN A 74 -22.21 10.13 -14.42
N GLU A 75 -23.39 9.97 -15.01
CA GLU A 75 -24.43 9.05 -14.50
C GLU A 75 -23.95 7.61 -14.52
N ILE A 76 -23.32 7.17 -15.62
CA ILE A 76 -22.73 5.83 -15.75
C ILE A 76 -21.63 5.62 -14.72
N GLN A 77 -20.68 6.56 -14.61
CA GLN A 77 -19.60 6.48 -13.64
C GLN A 77 -20.12 6.45 -12.20
N THR A 78 -21.16 7.22 -11.90
CA THR A 78 -21.79 7.23 -10.58
C THR A 78 -22.42 5.87 -10.27
N ALA A 79 -23.09 5.25 -11.25
CA ALA A 79 -23.63 3.90 -11.10
C ALA A 79 -22.53 2.86 -10.86
N GLU A 80 -21.42 2.93 -11.59
CA GLU A 80 -20.24 2.05 -11.39
C GLU A 80 -19.63 2.23 -9.99
N LEU A 81 -19.53 3.46 -9.49
CA LEU A 81 -19.06 3.69 -8.12
C LEU A 81 -19.99 3.08 -7.08
N GLN A 82 -21.32 3.16 -7.29
CA GLN A 82 -22.29 2.56 -6.39
C GLN A 82 -22.18 1.02 -6.36
N THR A 83 -21.98 0.38 -7.52
CA THR A 83 -21.79 -1.07 -7.57
C THR A 83 -20.51 -1.50 -6.87
N LEU A 84 -19.40 -0.79 -7.09
CA LEU A 84 -18.12 -1.06 -6.41
C LEU A 84 -18.22 -0.88 -4.89
N LEU A 85 -18.95 0.13 -4.40
CA LEU A 85 -19.18 0.31 -2.97
C LEU A 85 -19.99 -0.86 -2.37
N ALA A 86 -21.02 -1.33 -3.07
CA ALA A 86 -21.77 -2.51 -2.65
C ALA A 86 -20.90 -3.79 -2.62
N ASP A 87 -19.99 -3.92 -3.58
CA ASP A 87 -19.02 -5.02 -3.64
C ASP A 87 -18.01 -4.98 -2.49
N ILE A 88 -17.52 -3.80 -2.13
CA ILE A 88 -16.67 -3.60 -0.95
C ILE A 88 -17.40 -4.07 0.32
N ASP A 89 -18.65 -3.63 0.51
CA ASP A 89 -19.46 -4.02 1.66
C ASP A 89 -19.71 -5.54 1.72
N ARG A 90 -19.94 -6.17 0.56
CA ARG A 90 -20.11 -7.63 0.45
C ARG A 90 -18.83 -8.36 0.87
N LEU A 91 -17.69 -7.98 0.31
CA LEU A 91 -16.39 -8.59 0.60
C LEU A 91 -15.98 -8.38 2.05
N GLN A 92 -16.23 -7.20 2.63
CA GLN A 92 -15.97 -6.95 4.05
C GLN A 92 -16.78 -7.87 4.96
N LYS A 93 -18.06 -8.13 4.64
CA LYS A 93 -18.88 -9.10 5.38
C LYS A 93 -18.38 -10.53 5.23
N GLU A 94 -17.93 -10.90 4.03
CA GLU A 94 -17.36 -12.22 3.77
C GLU A 94 -16.05 -12.44 4.55
N ILE A 95 -15.14 -11.48 4.52
CA ILE A 95 -13.92 -11.49 5.33
C ILE A 95 -14.26 -11.63 6.81
N GLN A 96 -15.20 -10.82 7.32
CA GLN A 96 -15.62 -10.90 8.71
C GLN A 96 -16.22 -12.27 9.05
N GLY A 97 -16.96 -12.89 8.13
CA GLY A 97 -17.49 -14.24 8.27
C GLY A 97 -16.38 -15.30 8.34
N LEU A 98 -15.40 -15.21 7.45
CA LEU A 98 -14.25 -16.11 7.41
C LEU A 98 -13.34 -15.93 8.64
N GLU A 99 -13.14 -14.71 9.13
CA GLU A 99 -12.41 -14.44 10.37
C GLU A 99 -13.08 -15.07 11.60
N ARG A 100 -14.42 -15.12 11.62
CA ARG A 100 -15.18 -15.82 12.68
C ARG A 100 -15.13 -17.34 12.56
N GLN A 101 -15.06 -17.85 11.32
CA GLN A 101 -15.01 -19.28 11.03
C GLN A 101 -13.61 -19.87 11.12
N GLN A 102 -12.57 -19.05 11.03
CA GLN A 102 -11.26 -19.46 11.50
C GLN A 102 -11.40 -19.68 13.01
N PRO A 103 -11.32 -20.93 13.53
CA PRO A 103 -10.88 -21.07 14.90
C PRO A 103 -9.59 -20.27 14.99
N ALA A 104 -9.30 -19.66 16.14
CA ALA A 104 -7.96 -19.20 16.41
C ALA A 104 -7.03 -20.41 16.18
N ILE A 105 -6.50 -20.54 14.95
CA ILE A 105 -5.18 -21.05 14.75
C ILE A 105 -4.45 -20.09 15.66
N LYS A 106 -4.16 -20.59 16.85
CA LYS A 106 -3.13 -20.04 17.68
C LYS A 106 -1.98 -20.03 16.70
N HIS A 107 -1.80 -18.87 16.06
CA HIS A 107 -0.48 -18.35 15.87
C HIS A 107 0.11 -18.66 17.23
N VAL A 108 0.95 -19.68 17.27
CA VAL A 108 2.01 -19.72 18.25
C VAL A 108 2.69 -18.40 17.93
N ARG A 109 2.18 -17.30 18.51
CA ARG A 109 2.97 -16.22 19.01
C ARG A 109 3.85 -16.98 19.96
N SER A 110 4.97 -17.45 19.40
CA SER A 110 6.11 -17.77 20.20
C SER A 110 6.20 -16.59 21.15
N PRO A 111 6.17 -16.81 22.46
CA PRO A 111 6.43 -15.72 23.37
C PRO A 111 7.72 -15.09 22.87
N VAL A 112 7.67 -13.78 22.67
CA VAL A 112 8.83 -12.96 22.39
C VAL A 112 9.94 -13.48 23.32
N LYS A 113 10.98 -14.09 22.72
CA LYS A 113 12.10 -14.85 23.34
C LYS A 113 11.94 -16.37 23.59
N ALA A 114 11.16 -17.11 22.80
CA ALA A 114 11.40 -18.55 22.67
C ALA A 114 12.67 -18.76 21.81
N GLN A 115 13.78 -19.11 22.47
CA GLN A 115 15.01 -19.59 21.84
C GLN A 115 14.62 -20.62 20.77
N ARG A 116 14.81 -20.30 19.48
CA ARG A 116 14.57 -21.26 18.39
C ARG A 116 15.29 -22.55 18.77
N THR A 117 14.54 -23.62 19.02
CA THR A 117 15.10 -24.92 19.34
C THR A 117 15.94 -25.33 18.13
N ARG A 118 17.27 -25.31 18.30
CA ARG A 118 18.17 -25.71 17.22
C ARG A 118 17.90 -27.18 16.94
N ARG A 119 17.60 -27.51 15.69
CA ARG A 119 17.56 -28.91 15.24
C ARG A 119 18.93 -29.54 15.46
N LEU A 120 18.96 -30.81 15.83
CA LEU A 120 20.22 -31.55 15.96
C LEU A 120 20.89 -31.65 14.59
N ALA A 121 22.23 -31.61 14.56
CA ALA A 121 23.01 -31.67 13.31
C ALA A 121 22.76 -32.94 12.47
N LYS A 122 22.22 -34.01 13.09
CA LYS A 122 21.83 -35.28 12.45
C LYS A 122 20.46 -35.20 11.75
N GLN A 123 19.60 -34.26 12.14
CA GLN A 123 18.24 -34.07 11.59
C GLN A 123 18.17 -33.04 10.46
N ILE A 124 19.30 -32.45 10.07
CA ILE A 124 19.37 -31.47 8.99
C ILE A 124 19.77 -32.21 7.72
N ASP A 125 18.83 -32.37 6.79
CA ASP A 125 19.11 -32.99 5.50
C ASP A 125 20.04 -32.10 4.67
N ARG A 126 21.15 -32.66 4.20
CA ARG A 126 22.25 -31.90 3.57
C ARG A 126 22.25 -32.03 2.06
N HIS A 127 21.18 -31.57 1.42
CA HIS A 127 21.01 -31.67 -0.03
C HIS A 127 21.90 -30.70 -0.83
N TYR A 128 22.47 -29.67 -0.19
CA TYR A 128 23.25 -28.62 -0.88
C TYR A 128 24.74 -28.93 -0.85
N ARG A 129 25.26 -29.55 -1.91
CA ARG A 129 26.67 -29.97 -2.02
C ARG A 129 27.55 -28.88 -2.67
N CYS A 130 28.75 -28.70 -2.14
CA CYS A 130 29.79 -27.90 -2.80
C CYS A 130 30.39 -28.67 -3.99
N TYR A 131 30.59 -28.00 -5.12
CA TYR A 131 31.22 -28.62 -6.30
C TYR A 131 32.76 -28.58 -6.26
N LEU A 132 33.35 -27.71 -5.41
CA LEU A 132 34.80 -27.55 -5.27
C LEU A 132 35.38 -28.38 -4.13
N CYS A 133 34.55 -28.88 -3.21
CA CYS A 133 35.00 -29.69 -2.08
C CYS A 133 33.92 -30.69 -1.64
N PRO A 134 34.26 -31.74 -0.87
CA PRO A 134 33.30 -32.80 -0.53
C PRO A 134 32.24 -32.41 0.52
N LYS A 135 32.11 -31.13 0.90
CA LYS A 135 31.19 -30.68 1.96
C LYS A 135 29.76 -30.49 1.46
N SER A 136 28.80 -30.85 2.31
CA SER A 136 27.36 -30.69 2.06
C SER A 136 26.69 -29.92 3.19
N TYR A 137 25.68 -29.13 2.84
CA TYR A 137 25.03 -28.14 3.69
C TYR A 137 23.52 -28.32 3.69
N GLY A 138 22.87 -27.91 4.78
CA GLY A 138 21.42 -28.06 4.98
C GLY A 138 20.55 -26.99 4.34
N SER A 139 21.16 -25.93 3.81
CA SER A 139 20.47 -24.83 3.16
C SER A 139 21.36 -24.16 2.12
N GLU A 140 20.75 -23.52 1.13
CA GLU A 140 21.46 -22.74 0.12
C GLU A 140 22.26 -21.59 0.75
N GLY A 141 21.69 -20.89 1.74
CA GLY A 141 22.38 -19.79 2.44
C GLY A 141 23.69 -20.24 3.10
N SER A 142 23.69 -21.40 3.75
CA SER A 142 24.91 -21.98 4.32
C SER A 142 25.94 -22.42 3.26
N LEU A 143 25.48 -22.87 2.08
CA LEU A 143 26.36 -23.19 0.95
C LEU A 143 26.99 -21.91 0.36
N ASN A 144 26.20 -20.85 0.15
CA ASN A 144 26.68 -19.58 -0.38
C ASN A 144 27.68 -18.93 0.58
N GLN A 145 27.42 -18.95 1.89
CA GLN A 145 28.39 -18.48 2.88
C GLN A 145 29.68 -19.30 2.84
N HIS A 146 29.59 -20.62 2.66
CA HIS A 146 30.76 -21.47 2.49
C HIS A 146 31.55 -21.11 1.22
N MET A 147 30.90 -20.90 0.08
CA MET A 147 31.56 -20.45 -1.15
C MET A 147 32.31 -19.13 -0.90
N LYS A 148 31.65 -18.16 -0.27
CA LYS A 148 32.22 -16.84 0.00
C LYS A 148 33.48 -16.89 0.88
N ILE A 149 33.53 -17.79 1.87
CA ILE A 149 34.63 -17.84 2.85
C ILE A 149 35.74 -18.82 2.44
N LYS A 150 35.40 -19.95 1.80
CA LYS A 150 36.37 -21.03 1.49
C LYS A 150 36.74 -21.13 0.02
N HIS A 151 35.93 -20.56 -0.87
CA HIS A 151 36.14 -20.58 -2.31
C HIS A 151 35.95 -19.17 -2.89
N PHE A 152 36.59 -18.19 -2.24
CA PHE A 152 36.38 -16.76 -2.52
C PHE A 152 36.66 -16.40 -3.99
N GLU A 153 37.74 -16.94 -4.56
CA GLU A 153 38.12 -16.71 -5.97
C GLU A 153 37.00 -17.16 -6.93
N PHE A 154 36.43 -18.34 -6.70
CA PHE A 154 35.34 -18.88 -7.50
C PHE A 154 34.00 -18.16 -7.24
N TYR A 155 33.79 -17.66 -6.02
CA TYR A 155 32.60 -16.89 -5.67
C TYR A 155 32.55 -15.59 -6.47
N GLN A 156 33.66 -14.83 -6.55
CA GLN A 156 33.70 -13.59 -7.33
C GLN A 156 33.38 -13.83 -8.80
N GLN A 157 33.98 -14.85 -9.41
CA GLN A 157 33.75 -15.19 -10.81
C GLN A 157 32.26 -15.48 -11.10
N ARG A 158 31.60 -16.25 -10.22
CA ARG A 158 30.18 -16.60 -10.37
C ARG A 158 29.26 -15.39 -10.25
N GLU A 159 29.54 -14.46 -9.34
CA GLU A 159 28.70 -13.26 -9.18
C GLU A 159 28.84 -12.34 -10.40
N MET A 160 30.05 -12.18 -10.94
CA MET A 160 30.28 -11.41 -12.16
C MET A 160 29.56 -12.00 -13.39
N SER A 161 29.40 -13.33 -13.45
CA SER A 161 28.63 -13.98 -14.52
C SER A 161 27.12 -13.76 -14.41
N LYS A 162 26.57 -13.60 -13.19
CA LYS A 162 25.13 -13.37 -12.98
C LYS A 162 24.67 -12.01 -13.48
N ASP A 163 25.52 -10.99 -13.33
CA ASP A 163 25.24 -9.63 -13.79
C ASP A 163 25.24 -9.51 -15.32
N MET A 164 25.79 -10.50 -16.03
CA MET A 164 25.81 -10.58 -17.50
C MET A 164 24.65 -11.40 -18.10
N GLY A 165 23.72 -11.91 -17.28
CA GLY A 165 22.45 -12.46 -17.76
C GLY A 165 22.55 -13.63 -18.74
N ILE A 166 23.46 -14.58 -18.48
CA ILE A 166 23.49 -15.90 -19.13
C ILE A 166 23.03 -16.96 -18.14
#